data_AF-A0A927VDE5-F1
#
_entry.id   AF-A0A927VDE5-F1
#
_cell.length_a   1.000
_cell.length_b   1.000
_cell.length_c   1.000
_cell.angle_alpha   90.00
_cell.angle_beta   90.00
_cell.angle_gamma   90.00
#
_symmetry.space_group_name_H-M   'P 1'
#
loop_
_entity.id
_entity.type
_entity.pdbx_description
1 polymer ?
#
loop_
_entity_poly.entity_id
_entity_poly.type
_entity_poly.pdbx_seq_one_letter_code
_entity_poly.pdbx_strand_id
1 'polypeptide(L)'
;MGNLIIASLIFVALMIPFALIGYYLRKKWDESCENRANNPVEKQTAICPYCGHMQTKFWEVRNPAFWTCGECHRVWGDESRMTEEERHKKWLTDIQCYNVENCLPNLQEIINVVSERSGASEGTVFLRNGYVWYYGGRVMEKIVIARYCEETVPTKVGRTHVAKLCLDHCRRKHSDLTHFRFHGWLTDDGGFAWEWLENK
;
A
#
# COMPACT_ATOMS: atom_id res chain seq x y z
N MET A 1 -48.96 -32.82 -42.20
CA MET A 1 -49.26 -32.46 -40.80
C MET A 1 -48.28 -33.05 -39.78
N GLY A 2 -47.64 -34.22 -40.02
CA GLY A 2 -46.70 -34.82 -39.04
C GLY A 2 -45.44 -34.02 -38.71
N ASN A 3 -44.84 -33.32 -39.69
CA ASN A 3 -43.55 -32.62 -39.47
C ASN A 3 -43.65 -31.38 -38.55
N LEU A 4 -44.83 -30.76 -38.42
CA LEU A 4 -45.05 -29.59 -37.56
C LEU A 4 -45.13 -29.96 -36.07
N ILE A 5 -45.61 -31.17 -35.77
CA ILE A 5 -45.68 -31.69 -34.40
C ILE A 5 -44.28 -32.06 -33.90
N ILE A 6 -43.47 -32.68 -34.77
CA ILE A 6 -42.09 -33.07 -34.44
C ILE A 6 -41.21 -31.83 -34.18
N ALA A 7 -41.32 -30.80 -35.02
CA ALA A 7 -40.57 -29.55 -34.82
C ALA A 7 -40.95 -28.84 -33.50
N SER A 8 -42.23 -28.85 -33.11
CA SER A 8 -42.68 -28.27 -31.85
C SER A 8 -42.18 -29.04 -30.63
N LEU A 9 -42.15 -30.38 -30.68
CA LEU A 9 -41.63 -31.22 -29.60
C LEU A 9 -40.11 -31.04 -29.41
N ILE A 10 -39.36 -30.89 -30.50
CA ILE A 10 -37.91 -30.60 -30.43
C ILE A 10 -37.66 -29.23 -29.79
N PHE A 11 -38.45 -28.22 -30.15
CA PHE A 11 -38.32 -26.88 -29.58
C PHE A 11 -38.59 -26.87 -28.07
N VAL A 12 -39.65 -27.55 -27.61
CA VAL A 12 -39.95 -27.67 -26.17
C VAL A 12 -38.84 -28.45 -25.44
N ALA A 13 -38.35 -29.55 -26.02
CA ALA A 13 -37.26 -30.33 -25.44
C ALA A 13 -35.96 -29.54 -25.30
N LEU A 14 -35.67 -28.60 -26.21
CA LEU A 14 -34.51 -27.72 -26.14
C LEU A 14 -34.67 -26.58 -25.13
N MET A 15 -35.90 -26.12 -24.87
CA MET A 15 -36.16 -25.01 -23.93
C MET A 15 -36.10 -25.43 -22.45
N ILE A 16 -36.38 -26.71 -22.15
CA ILE A 16 -36.35 -27.23 -20.78
C ILE A 16 -34.95 -27.11 -20.13
N PRO A 17 -33.83 -27.50 -20.79
CA PRO A 17 -32.48 -27.27 -20.27
C PRO A 17 -32.16 -25.81 -19.96
N PHE A 18 -32.57 -24.87 -20.82
CA PHE A 18 -32.33 -23.44 -20.58
C PHE A 18 -33.09 -22.92 -19.36
N ALA A 19 -34.34 -23.37 -19.16
CA ALA A 19 -35.11 -23.03 -17.97
C ALA A 19 -34.48 -23.58 -16.69
N LEU A 20 -33.97 -24.82 -16.72
CA LEU A 20 -33.27 -25.43 -15.58
C LEU A 20 -31.95 -24.73 -15.26
N ILE A 21 -31.17 -24.33 -16.27
CA ILE A 21 -29.94 -23.55 -16.09
C ILE A 21 -30.27 -22.18 -15.49
N GLY A 22 -31.30 -21.49 -16.02
CA GLY A 22 -31.76 -20.22 -15.48
C GLY A 22 -32.20 -20.31 -14.01
N TYR A 23 -32.95 -21.36 -13.67
CA TYR A 23 -33.34 -21.64 -12.29
C TYR A 23 -32.14 -21.91 -11.38
N TYR A 24 -31.18 -22.72 -11.83
CA TYR A 24 -29.98 -23.05 -11.06
C TYR A 24 -29.10 -21.82 -10.80
N LEU A 25 -28.88 -20.98 -11.83
CA LEU A 25 -28.12 -19.74 -11.70
C LEU A 25 -28.81 -18.76 -10.74
N ARG A 26 -30.14 -18.64 -10.82
CA ARG A 26 -30.90 -17.79 -9.91
C ARG A 26 -30.83 -18.27 -8.47
N LYS A 27 -30.97 -19.57 -8.23
CA LYS A 27 -30.80 -20.15 -6.89
C LYS A 27 -29.40 -19.88 -6.31
N LYS A 28 -28.35 -20.08 -7.11
CA LYS A 28 -26.95 -19.75 -6.72
C LYS A 28 -26.77 -18.27 -6.42
N TRP A 29 -27.45 -17.40 -7.15
CA TRP A 29 -27.43 -15.95 -6.92
C TRP A 29 -28.11 -15.58 -5.59
N ASP A 30 -29.29 -16.13 -5.34
CA ASP A 30 -30.05 -15.90 -4.11
C ASP A 30 -29.28 -16.39 -2.87
N GLU A 31 -28.67 -17.59 -2.94
CA GLU A 31 -27.78 -18.12 -1.89
C GLU A 31 -26.57 -17.20 -1.63
N SER A 32 -25.99 -16.59 -2.67
CA SER A 32 -24.88 -15.64 -2.54
C SER A 32 -25.31 -14.32 -1.89
N CYS A 33 -26.50 -13.82 -2.25
CA CYS A 33 -27.09 -12.63 -1.66
C CYS A 33 -27.44 -12.83 -0.17
N GLU A 34 -28.02 -13.98 0.18
CA GLU A 34 -28.34 -14.33 1.56
C GLU A 34 -27.07 -14.48 2.41
N ASN A 35 -26.02 -15.12 1.89
CA ASN A 35 -24.72 -15.19 2.56
C ASN A 35 -24.09 -13.81 2.80
N ARG A 36 -24.19 -12.87 1.85
CA ARG A 36 -23.72 -11.48 2.06
C ARG A 36 -24.56 -10.71 3.08
N ALA A 37 -25.87 -10.92 3.10
CA ALA A 37 -26.74 -10.27 4.08
C ALA A 37 -26.43 -10.75 5.51
N ASN A 38 -26.08 -12.03 5.66
CA ASN A 38 -25.78 -12.63 6.96
C ASN A 38 -24.34 -12.37 7.46
N ASN A 39 -23.40 -12.00 6.57
CA ASN A 39 -22.05 -11.59 6.92
C ASN A 39 -21.84 -10.10 6.59
N PRO A 40 -22.37 -9.18 7.43
CA PRO A 40 -22.21 -7.75 7.18
C PRO A 40 -20.73 -7.39 7.18
N VAL A 41 -20.27 -6.87 6.05
CA VAL A 41 -18.91 -6.38 5.88
C VAL A 41 -18.70 -5.20 6.82
N GLU A 42 -17.89 -5.39 7.85
CA GLU A 42 -17.60 -4.34 8.83
C GLU A 42 -16.43 -3.49 8.35
N LYS A 43 -16.61 -2.15 8.40
CA LYS A 43 -15.52 -1.20 8.16
C LYS A 43 -14.67 -1.12 9.42
N GLN A 44 -13.42 -1.54 9.31
CA GLN A 44 -12.45 -1.42 10.39
C GLN A 44 -11.34 -0.45 10.01
N THR A 45 -10.88 0.33 10.98
CA THR A 45 -9.80 1.31 10.79
C THR A 45 -8.69 1.09 11.80
N ALA A 46 -7.44 1.25 11.36
CA ALA A 46 -6.27 1.17 12.22
C ALA A 46 -5.22 2.19 11.79
N ILE A 47 -4.51 2.78 12.74
CA ILE A 47 -3.39 3.67 12.45
C ILE A 47 -2.13 2.80 12.29
N CYS A 48 -1.39 2.99 11.20
CA CYS A 48 -0.12 2.30 11.00
C CYS A 48 0.90 2.77 12.06
N PRO A 49 1.47 1.86 12.88
CA PRO A 49 2.41 2.25 13.94
C PRO A 49 3.74 2.79 13.39
N TYR A 50 4.03 2.54 12.11
CA TYR A 50 5.30 2.94 11.49
C TYR A 50 5.25 4.29 10.78
N CYS A 51 4.15 4.59 10.09
CA CYS A 51 4.02 5.82 9.30
C CYS A 51 2.85 6.73 9.71
N GLY A 52 2.02 6.32 10.68
CA GLY A 52 0.89 7.10 11.17
C GLY A 52 -0.31 7.18 10.23
N HIS A 53 -0.24 6.60 9.03
CA HIS A 53 -1.36 6.62 8.09
C HIS A 53 -2.51 5.73 8.56
N MET A 54 -3.72 6.26 8.46
CA MET A 54 -4.94 5.50 8.71
C MET A 54 -5.15 4.47 7.59
N GLN A 55 -5.34 3.22 7.97
CA GLN A 55 -5.75 2.14 7.09
C GLN A 55 -7.21 1.85 7.31
N THR A 56 -7.93 1.58 6.22
CA THR A 56 -9.30 1.09 6.25
C THR A 56 -9.32 -0.28 5.59
N LYS A 57 -9.88 -1.27 6.27
CA LYS A 57 -10.19 -2.58 5.68
C LYS A 57 -11.67 -2.88 5.87
N PHE A 58 -12.21 -3.63 4.93
CA PHE A 58 -13.57 -4.14 4.95
C PHE A 58 -13.45 -5.65 5.12
N TRP A 59 -13.99 -6.20 6.22
CA TRP A 59 -13.88 -7.63 6.52
C TRP A 59 -15.24 -8.24 6.80
N GLU A 60 -15.41 -9.48 6.34
CA GLU A 60 -16.55 -10.35 6.69
C GLU A 60 -16.42 -10.91 8.12
N VAL A 61 -15.20 -10.92 8.68
CA VAL A 61 -14.89 -11.43 10.03
C VAL A 61 -14.53 -10.28 10.96
N ARG A 62 -15.14 -10.26 12.15
CA ARG A 62 -14.76 -9.33 13.22
C ARG A 62 -13.29 -9.53 13.57
N ASN A 63 -12.47 -8.52 13.30
CA ASN A 63 -11.11 -8.31 13.78
C ASN A 63 -10.01 -9.04 12.95
N PRO A 64 -9.37 -8.36 11.97
CA PRO A 64 -8.27 -8.93 11.21
C PRO A 64 -7.09 -9.21 12.13
N ALA A 65 -6.49 -10.39 11.98
CA ALA A 65 -5.26 -10.77 12.68
C ALA A 65 -4.11 -9.79 12.39
N PHE A 66 -4.09 -9.22 11.19
CA PHE A 66 -3.01 -8.34 10.75
C PHE A 66 -3.45 -7.27 9.74
N TRP A 67 -2.58 -6.27 9.65
CA TRP A 67 -2.69 -5.12 8.79
C TRP A 67 -1.46 -5.04 7.90
N THR A 68 -1.66 -4.61 6.67
CA THR A 68 -0.59 -4.20 5.77
C THR A 68 -0.88 -2.75 5.42
N CYS A 69 0.09 -1.87 5.62
CA CYS A 69 -0.08 -0.46 5.30
C CYS A 69 0.01 -0.30 3.79
N GLY A 70 -1.00 0.29 3.16
CA GLY A 70 -0.93 0.65 1.74
C GLY A 70 0.23 1.59 1.40
N GLU A 71 0.64 2.41 2.38
CA GLU A 71 1.71 3.39 2.22
C GLU A 71 3.10 2.79 2.45
N CYS A 72 3.40 2.34 3.67
CA CYS A 72 4.74 1.83 3.97
C CYS A 72 4.95 0.35 3.65
N HIS A 73 3.89 -0.36 3.20
CA HIS A 73 3.89 -1.80 2.91
C HIS A 73 4.30 -2.68 4.09
N ARG A 74 4.43 -2.10 5.29
CA ARG A 74 4.75 -2.85 6.51
C ARG A 74 3.56 -3.60 7.04
N VAL A 75 3.86 -4.73 7.68
CA VAL A 75 2.89 -5.63 8.29
C VAL A 75 2.93 -5.48 9.81
N TRP A 76 1.78 -5.42 10.46
CA TRP A 76 1.64 -5.42 11.93
C TRP A 76 0.33 -6.09 12.34
N GLY A 77 0.22 -6.52 13.59
CA GLY A 77 -0.97 -7.17 14.11
C GLY A 77 -0.63 -8.19 15.18
N ASP A 78 -1.58 -9.07 15.47
CA ASP A 78 -1.40 -10.18 16.37
C ASP A 78 -0.79 -11.37 15.62
N GLU A 79 0.51 -11.60 15.83
CA GLU A 79 1.27 -12.68 15.18
C GLU A 79 0.72 -14.08 15.49
N SER A 80 0.07 -14.26 16.65
CA SER A 80 -0.51 -15.55 17.04
C SER A 80 -1.70 -15.94 16.17
N ARG A 81 -2.33 -14.95 15.55
CA ARG A 81 -3.50 -15.11 14.66
C ARG A 81 -3.13 -15.04 13.18
N MET A 82 -1.86 -14.78 12.86
CA MET A 82 -1.39 -14.75 11.48
C MET A 82 -1.29 -16.16 10.89
N THR A 83 -1.52 -16.28 9.59
CA THR A 83 -1.12 -17.47 8.83
C THR A 83 0.40 -17.53 8.69
N GLU A 84 0.93 -18.67 8.27
CA GLU A 84 2.37 -18.80 7.99
C GLU A 84 2.82 -17.85 6.88
N GLU A 85 2.02 -17.71 5.82
CA GLU A 85 2.28 -16.78 4.72
C GLU A 85 2.35 -15.32 5.21
N GLU A 86 1.45 -14.93 6.11
CA GLU A 86 1.40 -13.59 6.69
C GLU A 86 2.61 -13.30 7.57
N ARG A 87 3.01 -14.27 8.41
CA ARG A 87 4.24 -14.17 9.21
C ARG A 87 5.48 -14.07 8.32
N HIS A 88 5.55 -14.88 7.26
CA HIS A 88 6.64 -14.84 6.30
C HIS A 88 6.73 -13.46 5.62
N LYS A 89 5.59 -12.89 5.19
CA LYS A 89 5.53 -11.54 4.61
C LYS A 89 5.98 -10.47 5.59
N LYS A 90 5.59 -10.56 6.86
CA LYS A 90 6.07 -9.66 7.92
C LYS A 90 7.58 -9.76 8.08
N TRP A 91 8.11 -10.97 8.24
CA TRP A 91 9.54 -11.22 8.38
C TRP A 91 10.36 -10.66 7.21
N LEU A 92 9.91 -10.88 5.96
CA LEU A 92 10.53 -10.31 4.77
C LEU A 92 10.60 -8.78 4.84
N THR A 93 9.51 -8.14 5.27
CA THR A 93 9.42 -6.69 5.41
C THR A 93 10.41 -6.19 6.48
N ASP A 94 10.47 -6.86 7.62
CA ASP A 94 11.33 -6.48 8.74
C ASP A 94 12.81 -6.60 8.35
N ILE A 95 13.21 -7.66 7.66
CA ILE A 95 14.57 -7.84 7.15
C ILE A 95 14.96 -6.72 6.18
N GLN A 96 14.06 -6.34 5.27
CA GLN A 96 14.34 -5.24 4.33
C GLN A 96 14.59 -3.92 5.08
N CYS A 97 13.85 -3.68 6.17
CA CYS A 97 14.06 -2.50 7.00
C CYS A 97 15.37 -2.58 7.80
N TYR A 98 15.69 -3.75 8.34
CA TYR A 98 16.95 -4.00 9.04
C TYR A 98 18.16 -3.80 8.12
N ASN A 99 18.10 -4.30 6.87
CA ASN A 99 19.17 -4.15 5.89
C ASN A 99 19.42 -2.68 5.52
N VAL A 100 18.37 -1.87 5.45
CA VAL A 100 18.53 -0.43 5.25
C VAL A 100 19.31 0.19 6.41
N GLU A 101 18.96 -0.13 7.66
CA GLU A 101 19.60 0.49 8.84
C GLU A 101 21.05 0.02 9.07
N ASN A 102 21.35 -1.24 8.73
CA ASN A 102 22.61 -1.89 9.12
C ASN A 102 23.53 -2.21 7.95
N CYS A 103 23.01 -2.27 6.73
CA CYS A 103 23.77 -2.69 5.55
C CYS A 103 23.88 -1.61 4.47
N LEU A 104 23.17 -0.48 4.60
CA LEU A 104 23.33 0.65 3.67
C LEU A 104 24.50 1.54 4.13
N PRO A 105 25.69 1.46 3.48
CA PRO A 105 26.92 2.03 4.03
C PRO A 105 26.90 3.56 4.12
N ASN A 106 26.15 4.23 3.26
CA ASN A 106 26.06 5.69 3.20
C ASN A 106 24.71 6.22 3.70
N LEU A 107 23.97 5.46 4.51
CA LEU A 107 22.69 5.90 5.05
C LEU A 107 22.79 7.24 5.76
N GLN A 108 23.79 7.43 6.63
CA GLN A 108 23.93 8.68 7.38
C GLN A 108 24.27 9.87 6.47
N GLU A 109 25.09 9.65 5.43
CA GLU A 109 25.39 10.66 4.42
C GLU A 109 24.11 11.09 3.68
N ILE A 110 23.31 10.12 3.23
CA ILE A 110 22.02 10.38 2.57
C ILE A 110 21.12 11.20 3.49
N ILE A 111 20.97 10.79 4.75
CA ILE A 111 20.15 11.50 5.74
C ILE A 111 20.60 12.95 5.89
N ASN A 112 21.90 13.19 5.99
CA ASN A 112 22.46 14.53 6.15
C ASN A 112 22.20 15.40 4.91
N VAL A 113 22.54 14.90 3.72
CA VAL A 113 22.37 15.64 2.46
C VAL A 113 20.90 15.96 2.20
N VAL A 114 20.02 14.98 2.42
CA VAL A 114 18.57 15.21 2.31
C VAL A 114 18.14 16.27 3.32
N SER A 115 18.55 16.16 4.58
CA SER A 115 18.16 17.12 5.62
C SER A 115 18.68 18.54 5.39
N GLU A 116 19.84 18.71 4.77
CA GLU A 116 20.36 20.02 4.40
C GLU A 116 19.56 20.65 3.26
N ARG A 117 19.10 19.85 2.31
CA ARG A 117 18.33 20.31 1.14
C ARG A 117 16.84 20.50 1.44
N SER A 118 16.25 19.61 2.23
CA SER A 118 14.83 19.63 2.58
C SER A 118 14.41 20.79 3.48
N GLY A 119 15.30 21.66 3.96
CA GLY A 119 14.96 22.84 4.74
C GLY A 119 14.20 23.93 3.97
N ALA A 120 14.11 23.82 2.65
CA ALA A 120 13.41 24.75 1.77
C ALA A 120 12.20 24.05 1.13
N SER A 121 11.01 24.20 1.70
CA SER A 121 9.66 24.05 1.10
C SER A 121 9.31 22.94 0.08
N GLU A 122 10.18 21.98 -0.23
CA GLU A 122 10.14 21.27 -1.51
C GLU A 122 10.51 19.78 -1.41
N GLY A 123 10.07 19.02 -2.42
CA GLY A 123 9.96 17.56 -2.39
C GLY A 123 11.28 16.79 -2.60
N THR A 124 11.50 15.74 -1.81
CA THR A 124 12.56 14.74 -2.06
C THR A 124 11.96 13.48 -2.69
N VAL A 125 12.62 12.73 -3.56
CA VAL A 125 12.10 11.47 -4.14
C VAL A 125 13.17 10.39 -4.18
N PHE A 126 12.83 9.19 -3.71
CA PHE A 126 13.72 8.02 -3.67
C PHE A 126 13.37 7.05 -4.81
N LEU A 127 14.19 6.99 -5.85
CA LEU A 127 13.88 6.23 -7.06
C LEU A 127 14.39 4.79 -7.01
N ARG A 128 13.71 3.86 -7.70
CA ARG A 128 14.08 2.44 -7.76
C ARG A 128 15.54 2.17 -8.13
N ASN A 129 16.09 2.97 -9.04
CA ASN A 129 17.47 2.88 -9.52
C ASN A 129 18.54 3.40 -8.53
N GLY A 130 18.18 3.62 -7.27
CA GLY A 130 19.08 4.05 -6.22
C GLY A 130 19.31 5.56 -6.13
N TYR A 131 18.78 6.37 -7.06
CA TYR A 131 18.95 7.83 -6.98
C TYR A 131 17.97 8.49 -6.01
N VAL A 132 18.45 9.52 -5.32
CA VAL A 132 17.62 10.42 -4.53
C VAL A 132 17.59 11.77 -5.23
N TRP A 133 16.40 12.17 -5.65
CA TRP A 133 16.15 13.44 -6.28
C TRP A 133 15.62 14.45 -5.27
N TYR A 134 16.01 15.70 -5.47
CA TYR A 134 15.39 16.85 -4.86
C TYR A 134 14.70 17.66 -5.97
N TYR A 135 13.45 18.01 -5.73
CA TYR A 135 12.69 18.95 -6.55
C TYR A 135 12.72 20.26 -5.81
N GLY A 136 13.28 21.29 -6.42
CA GLY A 136 13.25 22.59 -5.77
C GLY A 136 13.63 23.78 -6.63
N GLY A 137 13.20 24.96 -6.19
CA GLY A 137 13.26 26.23 -6.90
C GLY A 137 11.97 26.59 -7.65
N ARG A 138 11.93 27.84 -8.16
CA ARG A 138 10.85 28.34 -9.04
C ARG A 138 10.74 27.57 -10.36
N VAL A 139 11.79 26.84 -10.70
CA VAL A 139 11.87 25.96 -11.86
C VAL A 139 12.02 24.57 -11.25
N MET A 140 11.06 23.67 -11.48
CA MET A 140 11.02 22.30 -10.94
C MET A 140 12.20 21.47 -11.47
N GLU A 141 13.42 21.83 -11.09
CA GLU A 141 14.65 21.20 -11.54
C GLU A 141 14.89 19.95 -10.71
N LYS A 142 15.19 18.85 -11.40
CA LYS A 142 15.47 17.56 -10.80
C LYS A 142 16.96 17.48 -10.51
N ILE A 143 17.33 17.63 -9.24
CA ILE A 143 18.72 17.56 -8.81
C ILE A 143 18.96 16.23 -8.13
N VAL A 144 19.95 15.46 -8.60
CA VAL A 144 20.41 14.27 -7.88
C VAL A 144 21.21 14.72 -6.67
N ILE A 145 20.74 14.40 -5.48
CA ILE A 145 21.39 14.81 -4.23
C ILE A 145 22.11 13.66 -3.53
N ALA A 146 21.66 12.42 -3.73
CA ALA A 146 22.32 11.26 -3.16
C ALA A 146 22.06 10.01 -4.00
N ARG A 147 22.77 8.93 -3.66
CA ARG A 147 22.59 7.61 -4.25
C ARG A 147 22.70 6.55 -3.17
N TYR A 148 21.80 5.57 -3.15
CA TYR A 148 21.92 4.37 -2.32
C TYR A 148 22.15 3.14 -3.20
N CYS A 149 22.66 2.08 -2.59
CA CYS A 149 22.88 0.81 -3.28
C CYS A 149 21.53 0.13 -3.57
N GLU A 150 21.19 -0.03 -4.86
CA GLU A 150 19.95 -0.71 -5.28
C GLU A 150 19.91 -2.17 -4.80
N GLU A 151 21.07 -2.85 -4.75
CA GLU A 151 21.17 -4.23 -4.28
C GLU A 151 20.83 -4.35 -2.78
N THR A 152 21.14 -3.33 -1.99
CA THR A 152 20.81 -3.29 -0.55
C THR A 152 19.35 -2.90 -0.31
N VAL A 153 18.75 -2.09 -1.21
CA VAL A 153 17.39 -1.56 -1.07
C VAL A 153 16.53 -1.83 -2.32
N PRO A 154 16.34 -3.09 -2.72
CA PRO A 154 15.69 -3.42 -4.00
C PRO A 154 14.16 -3.24 -3.94
N THR A 155 13.59 -3.34 -2.74
CA THR A 155 12.14 -3.37 -2.53
C THR A 155 11.56 -1.98 -2.29
N LYS A 156 10.27 -1.80 -2.61
CA LYS A 156 9.51 -0.59 -2.27
C LYS A 156 9.51 -0.34 -0.75
N VAL A 157 9.38 -1.40 0.06
CA VAL A 157 9.47 -1.34 1.53
C VAL A 157 10.78 -0.72 1.97
N GLY A 158 11.91 -1.21 1.46
CA GLY A 158 13.23 -0.69 1.79
C GLY A 158 13.35 0.80 1.43
N ARG A 159 12.93 1.19 0.23
CA ARG A 159 13.00 2.60 -0.22
C ARG A 159 12.15 3.53 0.64
N THR A 160 10.91 3.13 0.92
CA THR A 160 10.03 3.90 1.81
C THR A 160 10.62 4.00 3.21
N HIS A 161 11.34 2.97 3.67
CA HIS A 161 12.04 3.01 4.96
C HIS A 161 13.21 4.01 4.97
N VAL A 162 14.08 4.01 3.94
CA VAL A 162 15.15 5.02 3.80
C VAL A 162 14.56 6.44 3.85
N ALA A 163 13.49 6.65 3.09
CA ALA A 163 12.83 7.95 3.03
C ALA A 163 12.20 8.36 4.38
N LYS A 164 11.61 7.40 5.10
CA LYS A 164 11.07 7.63 6.45
C LYS A 164 12.16 8.02 7.44
N LEU A 165 13.32 7.37 7.40
CA LEU A 165 14.46 7.73 8.25
C LEU A 165 14.94 9.16 7.98
N CYS A 166 15.02 9.56 6.70
CA CYS A 166 15.35 10.93 6.32
C CYS A 166 14.31 11.93 6.83
N LEU A 167 13.02 11.62 6.67
CA LEU A 167 11.92 12.44 7.16
C LEU A 167 11.95 12.58 8.69
N ASP A 168 12.15 11.49 9.43
CA ASP A 168 12.21 11.51 10.89
C ASP A 168 13.42 12.29 11.40
N HIS A 169 14.53 12.25 10.68
CA HIS A 169 15.68 13.10 10.98
C HIS A 169 15.34 14.59 10.75
N CYS A 170 14.72 14.93 9.61
CA CYS A 170 14.27 16.30 9.33
C CYS A 170 13.30 16.81 10.41
N ARG A 171 12.32 15.99 10.81
CA ARG A 171 11.37 16.33 11.88
C ARG A 171 12.05 16.60 13.22
N ARG A 172 13.08 15.84 13.57
CA ARG A 172 13.86 16.05 14.79
C ARG A 172 14.73 17.29 14.72
N LYS A 173 15.38 17.54 13.57
CA LYS A 173 16.21 18.73 13.36
C LYS A 173 15.40 20.03 13.40
N HIS A 174 14.14 19.95 12.97
CA HIS A 174 13.23 21.09 12.89
C HIS A 174 12.09 21.03 13.93
N SER A 175 12.24 20.27 15.01
CA SER A 175 11.20 20.08 16.03
C SER A 175 10.76 21.37 16.70
N ASP A 176 11.65 22.36 16.76
CA ASP A 176 11.40 23.66 17.39
C ASP A 176 10.48 24.54 16.55
N LEU A 177 10.26 24.17 15.29
CA LEU A 177 9.38 24.88 14.38
C LEU A 177 7.94 24.33 14.52
N THR A 178 7.24 24.77 15.56
CA THR A 178 5.87 24.36 15.92
C THR A 178 4.80 24.65 14.85
N HIS A 179 5.13 25.46 13.85
CA HIS A 179 4.22 25.88 12.80
C HIS A 179 4.23 24.98 11.55
N PHE A 180 4.98 23.88 11.54
CA PHE A 180 5.13 23.09 10.32
C PHE A 180 4.63 21.66 10.46
N ARG A 181 3.99 21.17 9.40
CA ARG A 181 3.68 19.76 9.22
C ARG A 181 4.41 19.25 8.00
N PHE A 182 5.01 18.08 8.14
CA PHE A 182 5.51 17.32 7.00
C PHE A 182 4.36 16.50 6.43
N HIS A 183 3.99 16.78 5.19
CA HIS A 183 3.07 15.93 4.45
C HIS A 183 3.89 15.03 3.54
N GLY A 184 3.94 13.74 3.87
CA GLY A 184 4.65 12.74 3.06
C GLY A 184 3.67 11.93 2.21
N TRP A 185 4.01 11.69 0.94
CA TRP A 185 3.24 10.86 0.02
C TRP A 185 4.16 9.95 -0.79
N LEU A 186 3.63 8.84 -1.29
CA LEU A 186 4.34 8.00 -2.24
C LEU A 186 4.25 8.55 -3.66
N THR A 187 5.31 8.38 -4.44
CA THR A 187 5.27 8.62 -5.89
C THR A 187 4.93 7.34 -6.64
N ASP A 188 4.40 7.48 -7.86
CA ASP A 188 4.02 6.36 -8.73
C ASP A 188 5.18 5.42 -9.04
N ASP A 189 6.40 5.98 -9.17
CA ASP A 189 7.64 5.23 -9.36
C ASP A 189 8.11 4.44 -8.12
N GLY A 190 7.30 4.45 -7.06
CA GLY A 190 7.60 3.79 -5.79
C GLY A 190 8.71 4.51 -5.01
N GLY A 191 8.78 5.83 -5.16
CA GLY A 191 9.51 6.72 -4.28
C GLY A 191 8.61 7.33 -3.21
N PHE A 192 9.22 8.16 -2.38
CA PHE A 192 8.54 8.84 -1.28
C PHE A 192 8.95 10.30 -1.31
N ALA A 193 7.93 11.17 -1.30
CA ALA A 193 8.06 12.61 -1.27
C ALA A 193 7.47 13.20 -0.01
N TRP A 194 7.95 14.37 0.37
CA TRP A 194 7.32 15.17 1.40
C TRP A 194 7.49 16.65 1.10
N GLU A 195 6.53 17.44 1.56
CA GLU A 195 6.62 18.90 1.53
C GLU A 195 6.42 19.49 2.93
N TRP A 196 6.88 20.73 3.05
CA TRP A 196 6.61 21.55 4.22
C TRP A 196 5.27 22.27 4.03
N LEU A 197 4.34 22.02 4.94
CA LEU A 197 3.12 22.82 5.04
C LEU A 197 3.26 23.76 6.24
N GLU A 198 3.25 25.06 5.97
CA GLU A 198 2.99 26.07 6.99
C GLU A 198 1.56 25.86 7.53
N ASN A 199 1.42 25.78 8.84
CA ASN A 199 0.13 25.85 9.52
C ASN A 199 -0.44 27.25 9.26
N LYS A 200 -1.32 27.36 8.27
CA LYS A 200 -2.19 28.53 8.07
C LYS A 200 -3.19 28.66 9.22
#